data_AF-A0A7X3VXA8-F1
#
_entry.id   AF-A0A7X3VXA8-F1
#
_cell.length_a   1.000
_cell.length_b   1.000
_cell.length_c   1.000
_cell.angle_alpha   90.00
_cell.angle_beta   90.00
_cell.angle_gamma   90.00
#
_symmetry.space_group_name_H-M   'P 1'
#
loop_
_entity.id
_entity.type
_entity.pdbx_description
1 polymer ?
#
loop_
_entity_poly.entity_id
_entity_poly.type
_entity_poly.pdbx_seq_one_letter_code
_entity_poly.pdbx_strand_id
1 'polypeptide(L)'
;MQWTESFLDSARDGLSISAVIAIGSAIRPDGGAADLDLVVICREPLNLNRSHPMEVDLRVYRTNDVDRLIAEGHDVLGWAIRFGQVLFQRSGFWDMTLSRWKDDLPLPSPETPRMRARETRRRFLNVLEIGDLDAALEQAISYVTHLAWAELLEAGIFPASRRELPSQLRAIDSQRLADSLQGLLDADSEQPETRERLEAIVAKPPEAIAVDS
;
A
#
# COMPACT_ATOMS: atom_id res chain seq x y z
N MET A 1 -5.56 20.12 4.05
CA MET A 1 -5.31 20.75 2.73
C MET A 1 -4.28 21.88 2.76
N GLN A 2 -4.40 22.90 3.62
CA GLN A 2 -3.52 24.08 3.63
C GLN A 2 -2.02 23.77 3.75
N TRP A 3 -1.65 22.72 4.52
CA TRP A 3 -0.25 22.29 4.62
C TRP A 3 0.30 21.76 3.28
N THR A 4 -0.46 20.92 2.58
CA THR A 4 -0.06 20.32 1.29
C THR A 4 0.14 21.39 0.23
N GLU A 5 -0.76 22.38 0.16
CA GLU A 5 -0.62 23.52 -0.75
C GLU A 5 0.66 24.30 -0.45
N SER A 6 0.90 24.66 0.81
CA SER A 6 2.13 25.37 1.23
C SER A 6 3.40 24.55 0.96
N PHE A 7 3.33 23.23 1.12
CA PHE A 7 4.43 22.32 0.78
C PHE A 7 4.71 22.29 -0.72
N LEU A 8 3.68 22.20 -1.56
CA LEU A 8 3.81 22.24 -3.01
C LEU A 8 4.34 23.58 -3.51
N ASP A 9 3.92 24.70 -2.91
CA ASP A 9 4.47 26.02 -3.23
C ASP A 9 5.96 26.10 -2.85
N SER A 10 6.32 25.62 -1.66
CA SER A 10 7.72 25.52 -1.25
C SER A 10 8.55 24.62 -2.19
N ALA A 11 7.96 23.55 -2.73
CA ALA A 11 8.60 22.67 -3.69
C ALA A 11 8.81 23.32 -5.07
N ARG A 12 7.90 24.22 -5.48
CA ARG A 12 8.04 25.00 -6.71
C ARG A 12 9.19 25.99 -6.61
N ASP A 13 9.29 26.67 -5.46
CA ASP A 13 10.30 27.70 -5.20
C ASP A 13 11.69 27.09 -4.93
N GLY A 14 11.75 25.92 -4.29
CA GLY A 14 12.99 25.22 -3.95
C GLY A 14 13.59 24.42 -5.12
N LEU A 15 14.90 24.54 -5.34
CA LEU A 15 15.60 23.82 -6.43
C LEU A 15 15.86 22.33 -6.16
N SER A 16 15.62 21.86 -4.93
CA SER A 16 15.96 20.50 -4.51
C SER A 16 14.91 19.46 -4.86
N ILE A 17 13.63 19.84 -4.99
CA ILE A 17 12.55 18.89 -5.31
C ILE A 17 12.43 18.72 -6.82
N SER A 18 12.52 17.45 -7.25
CA SER A 18 12.37 17.00 -8.64
C SER A 18 10.93 16.58 -8.94
N ALA A 19 10.24 15.93 -8.00
CA ALA A 19 8.83 15.57 -8.15
C ALA A 19 8.13 15.33 -6.80
N VAL A 20 6.81 15.50 -6.79
CA VAL A 20 5.90 15.11 -5.71
C VAL A 20 4.75 14.33 -6.34
N ILE A 21 4.56 13.09 -5.90
CA ILE A 21 3.56 12.16 -6.40
C ILE A 21 2.67 11.78 -5.21
N ALA A 22 1.36 11.96 -5.35
CA ALA A 22 0.40 11.40 -4.41
C ALA A 22 0.13 9.94 -4.77
N ILE A 23 0.03 9.08 -3.76
CA ILE A 23 -0.36 7.68 -3.90
C ILE A 23 -1.49 7.37 -2.91
N GLY A 24 -1.96 6.12 -2.90
CA GLY A 24 -2.96 5.67 -1.93
C GLY A 24 -4.41 5.98 -2.32
N SER A 25 -5.31 5.80 -1.36
CA SER A 25 -6.77 5.88 -1.55
C SER A 25 -7.27 7.31 -1.74
N ALA A 26 -6.55 8.33 -1.25
CA ALA A 26 -6.96 9.75 -1.35
C ALA A 26 -7.05 10.28 -2.79
N ILE A 27 -6.33 9.68 -3.73
CA ILE A 27 -6.36 10.05 -5.15
C ILE A 27 -7.27 9.15 -6.00
N ARG A 28 -8.10 8.32 -5.36
CA ARG A 28 -9.07 7.46 -6.05
C ARG A 28 -10.42 8.15 -6.18
N PRO A 29 -11.20 7.87 -7.26
CA PRO A 29 -12.48 8.53 -7.52
C PRO A 29 -13.50 8.40 -6.37
N ASP A 30 -13.39 7.35 -5.55
CA ASP A 30 -14.34 7.05 -4.47
C ASP A 30 -14.02 7.78 -3.14
N GLY A 31 -13.00 8.67 -3.13
CA GLY A 31 -12.99 9.93 -2.36
C GLY A 31 -13.20 9.91 -0.84
N GLY A 32 -12.91 8.81 -0.13
CA GLY A 32 -13.19 8.69 1.31
C GLY A 32 -11.98 8.67 2.26
N ALA A 33 -10.76 8.96 1.79
CA ALA A 33 -9.56 8.79 2.62
C ALA A 33 -9.24 10.03 3.45
N ALA A 34 -8.97 9.82 4.75
CA ALA A 34 -8.46 10.85 5.66
C ALA A 34 -6.95 11.11 5.47
N ASP A 35 -6.20 10.06 5.12
CA ASP A 35 -4.74 10.12 5.02
C ASP A 35 -4.25 10.36 3.59
N LEU A 36 -3.19 11.17 3.45
CA LEU A 36 -2.53 11.52 2.20
C LEU A 36 -1.11 10.94 2.17
N ASP A 37 -0.88 9.98 1.29
CA ASP A 37 0.46 9.42 1.06
C ASP A 37 1.18 10.20 -0.05
N LEU A 38 2.37 10.72 0.26
CA LEU A 38 3.21 11.47 -0.68
C LEU A 38 4.57 10.81 -0.88
N VAL A 39 4.94 10.65 -2.14
CA VAL A 39 6.29 10.31 -2.59
C VAL A 39 6.98 11.61 -3.05
N VAL A 40 8.07 11.98 -2.38
CA VAL A 40 8.85 13.17 -2.68
C VAL A 40 10.21 12.76 -3.22
N ILE A 41 10.54 13.24 -4.41
CA ILE A 41 11.82 12.96 -5.07
C ILE A 41 12.65 14.22 -5.06
N CYS A 42 13.84 14.16 -4.48
CA CYS A 42 14.71 15.31 -4.31
C CYS A 42 16.15 15.03 -4.75
N ARG A 43 16.90 16.07 -5.12
CA ARG A 43 18.31 15.97 -5.50
C ARG A 43 19.21 15.83 -4.28
N GLU A 44 18.88 16.59 -3.24
CA GLU A 44 19.58 16.62 -1.96
C GLU A 44 18.64 16.16 -0.85
N PRO A 45 19.15 15.58 0.24
CA PRO A 45 18.33 15.22 1.39
C PRO A 45 17.54 16.45 1.87
N LEU A 46 16.21 16.38 1.81
CA LEU A 46 15.40 17.42 2.42
C LEU A 46 15.55 17.34 3.93
N ASN A 47 16.05 18.41 4.54
CA ASN A 47 15.74 18.70 5.93
C ASN A 47 14.26 19.08 5.97
N LEU A 48 13.38 18.07 6.04
CA LEU A 48 11.97 18.25 6.35
C LEU A 48 11.83 18.61 7.82
N ASN A 49 12.40 19.74 8.22
CA ASN A 49 12.33 20.29 9.58
C ASN A 49 10.94 20.86 9.90
N ARG A 50 9.91 20.49 9.12
CA ARG A 50 8.53 20.86 9.33
C ARG A 50 7.79 19.60 9.73
N SER A 51 7.27 19.59 10.95
CA SER A 51 6.26 18.62 11.38
C SER A 51 5.13 18.65 10.36
N HIS A 52 4.99 17.60 9.56
CA HIS A 52 3.80 17.44 8.73
C HIS A 52 2.64 16.97 9.61
N PRO A 53 1.37 17.18 9.19
CA PRO A 53 0.23 16.61 9.87
C PRO A 53 0.36 15.08 10.00
N MET A 54 -0.24 14.51 11.05
CA MET A 54 -0.25 13.05 11.25
C MET A 54 -0.93 12.31 10.08
N GLU A 55 -1.89 12.97 9.44
CA GLU A 55 -2.65 12.48 8.28
C GLU A 55 -1.82 12.48 6.98
N VAL A 56 -0.55 12.89 7.00
CA VAL A 56 0.33 12.88 5.82
C VAL A 56 1.48 11.92 6.05
N ASP A 57 1.54 10.82 5.29
CA ASP A 57 2.72 9.96 5.20
C ASP A 57 3.63 10.48 4.08
N LEU A 58 4.90 10.73 4.38
CA LEU A 58 5.83 11.33 3.44
C LEU A 58 7.06 10.44 3.27
N ARG A 59 7.25 9.94 2.06
CA ARG A 59 8.37 9.08 1.67
C ARG A 59 9.31 9.82 0.73
N VAL A 60 10.55 10.03 1.18
CA VAL A 60 11.55 10.81 0.45
C VAL A 60 12.55 9.89 -0.24
N TYR A 61 12.78 10.12 -1.53
CA TYR A 61 13.77 9.42 -2.34
C TYR A 61 14.72 10.40 -3.01
N ARG A 62 15.99 10.00 -3.16
CA ARG A 62 16.95 10.77 -3.94
C ARG A 62 16.77 10.48 -5.43
N THR A 63 16.89 11.53 -6.23
CA THR A 63 16.76 11.49 -7.69
C THR A 63 17.66 10.41 -8.31
N ASN A 64 18.90 10.28 -7.81
CA ASN A 64 19.89 9.32 -8.33
C ASN A 64 19.63 7.86 -7.91
N ASP A 65 18.74 7.63 -6.93
CA ASP A 65 18.39 6.29 -6.47
C ASP A 65 17.13 5.74 -7.15
N VAL A 66 16.28 6.61 -7.71
CA VAL A 66 14.95 6.25 -8.23
C VAL A 66 15.02 5.09 -9.22
N ASP A 67 15.82 5.21 -10.28
CA ASP A 67 15.92 4.18 -11.32
C ASP A 67 16.42 2.84 -10.78
N ARG A 68 17.44 2.88 -9.91
CA ARG A 68 17.99 1.67 -9.29
C ARG A 68 16.95 0.98 -8.41
N LEU A 69 16.25 1.74 -7.57
CA LEU A 69 15.23 1.19 -6.67
C LEU A 69 14.04 0.62 -7.45
N ILE A 70 13.61 1.27 -8.53
CA ILE A 70 12.57 0.72 -9.41
C ILE A 70 13.07 -0.58 -10.04
N ALA A 71 14.29 -0.61 -10.58
CA ALA A 71 14.89 -1.82 -11.16
C ALA A 71 14.97 -3.00 -10.17
N GLU A 72 15.15 -2.71 -8.88
CA GLU A 72 15.18 -3.68 -7.78
C GLU A 72 13.77 -4.13 -7.31
N GLY A 73 12.69 -3.63 -7.94
CA GLY A 73 11.32 -3.99 -7.58
C GLY A 73 10.80 -3.29 -6.32
N HIS A 74 11.25 -2.05 -6.05
CA HIS A 74 10.81 -1.31 -4.87
C HIS A 74 9.28 -1.06 -4.90
N ASP A 75 8.59 -1.53 -3.85
CA ASP A 75 7.12 -1.53 -3.71
C ASP A 75 6.47 -0.14 -3.88
N VAL A 76 6.90 0.85 -3.08
CA VAL A 76 6.34 2.21 -3.09
C VAL A 76 6.54 2.93 -4.42
N LEU A 77 7.74 2.86 -5.01
CA LEU A 77 8.01 3.52 -6.29
C LEU A 77 7.28 2.82 -7.44
N GLY A 78 7.17 1.48 -7.41
CA GLY A 78 6.36 0.73 -8.36
C GLY A 78 4.87 1.12 -8.28
N TRP A 79 4.35 1.28 -7.06
CA TRP A 79 3.00 1.80 -6.84
C TRP A 79 2.84 3.22 -7.40
N ALA A 80 3.79 4.11 -7.14
CA ALA A 80 3.77 5.46 -7.69
C ALA A 80 3.75 5.46 -9.23
N ILE A 81 4.45 4.52 -9.88
CA ILE A 81 4.44 4.38 -11.35
C ILE A 81 3.08 3.90 -11.85
N ARG A 82 2.50 2.89 -11.23
CA ARG A 82 1.23 2.28 -11.68
C ARG A 82 0.03 3.17 -11.41
N PHE A 83 0.06 3.87 -10.27
CA PHE A 83 -1.15 4.39 -9.64
C PHE A 83 -1.03 5.82 -9.15
N GLY A 84 0.17 6.38 -9.14
CA GLY A 84 0.43 7.69 -8.58
C GLY A 84 -0.12 8.82 -9.44
N GLN A 85 -0.48 9.91 -8.77
CA GLN A 85 -0.87 11.16 -9.40
C GLN A 85 0.22 12.21 -9.15
N VAL A 86 0.75 12.78 -10.24
CA VAL A 86 1.74 13.86 -10.13
C VAL A 86 1.06 15.12 -9.61
N LEU A 87 1.53 15.61 -8.45
CA LEU A 87 1.13 16.90 -7.90
C LEU A 87 2.08 18.02 -8.32
N PHE A 88 3.37 17.68 -8.45
CA PHE A 88 4.42 18.58 -8.90
C PHE A 88 5.54 17.79 -9.58
N GLN A 89 6.15 18.38 -10.61
CA GLN A 89 7.41 17.90 -11.14
C GLN A 89 8.20 19.03 -11.78
N ARG A 90 9.53 18.90 -11.72
CA ARG A 90 10.48 19.82 -12.34
C ARG A 90 11.00 19.21 -13.62
N SER A 91 10.92 19.98 -14.71
CA SER A 91 11.46 19.59 -16.02
C SER A 91 10.98 18.22 -16.52
N GLY A 92 9.73 17.83 -16.20
CA GLY A 92 9.17 16.54 -16.63
C GLY A 92 9.85 15.31 -16.03
N PHE A 93 10.48 15.43 -14.86
CA PHE A 93 11.24 14.34 -14.25
C PHE A 93 10.43 13.05 -14.13
N TRP A 94 9.20 13.13 -13.59
CA TRP A 94 8.38 11.94 -13.37
C TRP A 94 7.81 11.41 -14.68
N ASP A 95 7.46 12.27 -15.64
CA ASP A 95 7.01 11.84 -16.97
C ASP A 95 8.08 11.02 -17.69
N MET A 96 9.34 11.44 -17.59
CA MET A 96 10.47 10.69 -18.13
C MET A 96 10.64 9.34 -17.41
N THR A 97 10.52 9.31 -16.09
CA THR A 97 10.53 8.05 -15.31
C THR A 97 9.39 7.12 -15.73
N LEU A 98 8.17 7.63 -15.86
CA LEU A 98 7.00 6.85 -16.33
C LEU A 98 7.24 6.28 -17.73
N SER A 99 7.77 7.08 -18.66
CA SER A 99 8.06 6.64 -20.03
C SER A 99 9.05 5.48 -20.10
N ARG A 100 9.95 5.37 -19.12
CA ARG A 100 10.97 4.32 -19.05
C ARG A 100 10.44 3.03 -18.44
N TRP A 101 9.59 3.14 -17.42
CA TRP A 101 9.26 2.02 -16.54
C TRP A 101 7.82 1.52 -16.65
N LYS A 102 6.88 2.28 -17.22
CA LYS A 102 5.46 1.91 -17.22
C LYS A 102 5.19 0.53 -17.83
N ASP A 103 5.91 0.20 -18.90
CA ASP A 103 5.69 -1.02 -19.67
C ASP A 103 6.59 -2.19 -19.24
N ASP A 104 7.68 -1.91 -18.50
CA ASP A 104 8.68 -2.90 -18.05
C ASP A 104 8.94 -2.75 -16.53
N LEU A 105 7.88 -2.55 -15.75
CA LEU A 105 7.98 -2.39 -14.31
C LEU A 105 8.21 -3.76 -13.66
N PRO A 106 9.35 -4.00 -13.00
CA PRO A 106 9.57 -5.26 -12.30
C PRO A 106 8.60 -5.42 -11.13
N LEU A 107 8.19 -6.65 -10.90
CA LEU A 107 7.34 -6.99 -9.76
C LEU A 107 8.17 -6.97 -8.46
N PRO A 108 7.62 -6.43 -7.36
CA PRO A 108 8.19 -6.63 -6.03
C PRO A 108 8.28 -8.12 -5.66
N SER A 109 9.19 -8.46 -4.75
CA SER A 109 9.30 -9.83 -4.24
C SER A 109 8.06 -10.24 -3.42
N PRO A 110 7.48 -11.44 -3.65
CA PRO A 110 6.38 -11.97 -2.84
C PRO A 110 6.79 -12.28 -1.39
N GLU A 111 8.09 -12.42 -1.10
CA GLU A 111 8.58 -12.74 0.24
C GLU A 111 8.34 -11.62 1.25
N THR A 112 8.40 -10.36 0.81
CA THR A 112 8.18 -9.22 1.71
C THR A 112 6.73 -9.18 2.24
N PRO A 113 5.69 -9.27 1.40
CA PRO A 113 4.31 -9.43 1.88
C PRO A 113 4.12 -10.69 2.75
N ARG A 114 4.75 -11.83 2.44
CA ARG A 114 4.67 -13.02 3.31
C ARG A 114 5.18 -12.78 4.71
N MET A 115 6.35 -12.15 4.83
CA MET A 115 6.92 -11.78 6.13
C MET A 115 6.00 -10.83 6.89
N ARG A 116 5.48 -9.79 6.21
CA ARG A 116 4.51 -8.85 6.81
C ARG A 116 3.20 -9.54 7.22
N ALA A 117 2.72 -10.52 6.46
CA ALA A 117 1.54 -11.32 6.81
C ALA A 117 1.76 -12.10 8.11
N ARG A 118 2.91 -12.77 8.27
CA ARG A 118 3.25 -13.51 9.50
C ARG A 118 3.31 -12.60 10.72
N GLU A 119 3.95 -11.44 10.59
CA GLU A 119 4.05 -10.45 11.68
C GLU A 119 2.68 -9.90 12.08
N THR A 120 1.86 -9.58 11.08
CA THR A 120 0.52 -9.01 11.28
C THR A 120 -0.43 -10.05 11.85
N ARG A 121 -0.33 -11.32 11.44
CA ARG A 121 -1.09 -12.43 12.03
C ARG A 121 -0.82 -12.55 13.52
N ARG A 122 0.43 -12.43 13.96
CA ARG A 122 0.78 -12.46 15.39
C ARG A 122 0.10 -11.31 16.14
N ARG A 123 0.10 -10.10 15.57
CA ARG A 123 -0.57 -8.93 16.19
C ARG A 123 -2.08 -9.12 16.23
N PHE A 124 -2.67 -9.59 15.14
CA PHE A 124 -4.10 -9.92 15.07
C PHE A 124 -4.52 -10.87 16.19
N LEU A 125 -3.82 -11.99 16.36
CA LEU A 125 -4.13 -12.97 17.42
C LEU A 125 -4.05 -12.35 18.82
N ASN A 126 -3.00 -11.57 19.09
CA ASN A 126 -2.83 -10.91 20.38
C ASN A 126 -3.95 -9.90 20.68
N VAL A 127 -4.33 -9.10 19.69
CA VAL A 127 -5.37 -8.07 19.84
C VAL A 127 -6.76 -8.72 19.98
N LEU A 128 -7.03 -9.80 19.23
CA LEU A 128 -8.26 -10.57 19.35
C LEU A 128 -8.42 -11.19 20.74
N GLU A 129 -7.33 -11.70 21.32
CA GLU A 129 -7.31 -12.25 22.70
C GLU A 129 -7.65 -11.19 23.75
N ILE A 130 -7.18 -9.95 23.57
CA ILE A 130 -7.51 -8.81 24.42
C ILE A 130 -8.99 -8.40 24.30
N GLY A 131 -9.65 -8.79 23.20
CA GLY A 131 -11.06 -8.53 22.94
C GLY A 131 -11.35 -7.17 22.28
N ASP A 132 -10.31 -6.46 21.85
CA ASP A 132 -10.44 -5.23 21.06
C ASP A 132 -10.78 -5.59 19.61
N LEU A 133 -12.08 -5.65 19.31
CA LEU A 133 -12.58 -6.09 18.01
C LEU A 133 -12.25 -5.12 16.87
N ASP A 134 -12.18 -3.82 17.16
CA ASP A 134 -11.86 -2.80 16.17
C ASP A 134 -10.41 -2.94 15.72
N ALA A 135 -9.48 -2.97 16.68
CA ALA A 135 -8.08 -3.18 16.37
C ALA A 135 -7.83 -4.59 15.79
N ALA A 136 -8.56 -5.62 16.23
CA ALA A 136 -8.44 -6.96 15.68
C ALA A 136 -8.90 -7.02 14.22
N LEU A 137 -9.99 -6.33 13.88
CA LEU A 137 -10.49 -6.23 12.51
C LEU A 137 -9.45 -5.59 11.59
N GLU A 138 -8.87 -4.45 11.97
CA GLU A 138 -7.82 -3.81 11.16
C GLU A 138 -6.57 -4.67 11.01
N GLN A 139 -6.14 -5.38 12.07
CA GLN A 139 -5.02 -6.33 11.95
C GLN A 139 -5.37 -7.52 11.05
N ALA A 140 -6.60 -8.05 11.10
CA ALA A 140 -7.04 -9.13 10.22
C ALA A 140 -7.08 -8.67 8.75
N ILE A 141 -7.62 -7.49 8.48
CA ILE A 141 -7.63 -6.88 7.14
C ILE A 141 -6.20 -6.76 6.62
N SER A 142 -5.28 -6.23 7.44
CA SER A 142 -3.87 -6.07 7.07
C SER A 142 -3.18 -7.43 6.80
N TYR A 143 -3.43 -8.44 7.64
CA TYR A 143 -2.92 -9.80 7.45
C TYR A 143 -3.37 -10.40 6.11
N VAL A 144 -4.67 -10.38 5.84
CA VAL A 144 -5.25 -10.94 4.62
C VAL A 144 -4.82 -10.13 3.39
N THR A 145 -4.66 -8.81 3.51
CA THR A 145 -4.10 -7.94 2.44
C THR A 145 -2.69 -8.37 2.06
N HIS A 146 -1.83 -8.66 3.04
CA HIS A 146 -0.47 -9.10 2.76
C HIS A 146 -0.40 -10.50 2.13
N LEU A 147 -1.30 -11.41 2.49
CA LEU A 147 -1.45 -12.68 1.78
C LEU A 147 -1.88 -12.46 0.33
N ALA A 148 -2.87 -11.59 0.10
CA ALA A 148 -3.37 -11.28 -1.23
C ALA A 148 -2.27 -10.72 -2.12
N TRP A 149 -1.43 -9.83 -1.59
CA TRP A 149 -0.29 -9.30 -2.30
C TRP A 149 0.74 -10.37 -2.65
N ALA A 150 1.07 -11.27 -1.72
CA ALA A 150 1.99 -12.37 -2.00
C ALA A 150 1.48 -13.23 -3.16
N GLU A 151 0.22 -13.65 -3.10
CA GLU A 151 -0.39 -14.54 -4.09
C GLU A 151 -0.49 -13.90 -5.48
N LEU A 152 -0.86 -12.61 -5.54
CA LEU A 152 -0.88 -11.86 -6.81
C LEU A 152 0.52 -11.73 -7.41
N LEU A 153 1.54 -11.41 -6.59
CA LEU A 153 2.92 -11.28 -7.06
C LEU A 153 3.47 -12.61 -7.59
N GLU A 154 3.13 -13.73 -6.95
CA GLU A 154 3.47 -15.07 -7.44
C GLU A 154 2.79 -15.41 -8.75
N ALA A 155 1.56 -14.95 -8.93
CA ALA A 155 0.83 -15.06 -10.20
C ALA A 155 1.33 -14.07 -11.28
N GLY A 156 2.36 -13.27 -10.99
CA GLY A 156 2.89 -12.28 -11.94
C GLY A 156 2.05 -11.01 -12.06
N ILE A 157 1.14 -10.75 -11.12
CA ILE A 157 0.20 -9.63 -11.13
C ILE A 157 0.62 -8.58 -10.11
N PHE A 158 0.69 -7.32 -10.56
CA PHE A 158 0.96 -6.20 -9.68
C PHE A 158 -0.26 -5.92 -8.77
N PRO A 159 -0.13 -5.98 -7.44
CA PRO A 159 -1.26 -5.78 -6.53
C PRO A 159 -1.80 -4.35 -6.59
N ALA A 160 -3.13 -4.22 -6.68
CA ALA A 160 -3.85 -2.95 -6.65
C ALA A 160 -4.16 -2.51 -5.21
N SER A 161 -5.03 -1.51 -5.06
CA SER A 161 -5.43 -1.04 -3.73
C SER A 161 -6.24 -2.10 -2.98
N ARG A 162 -6.28 -1.98 -1.66
CA ARG A 162 -6.93 -2.95 -0.76
C ARG A 162 -8.35 -3.32 -1.19
N ARG A 163 -9.16 -2.35 -1.62
CA ARG A 163 -10.55 -2.55 -2.09
C ARG A 163 -10.65 -3.27 -3.44
N GLU A 164 -9.61 -3.19 -4.26
CA GLU A 164 -9.56 -3.81 -5.59
C GLU A 164 -9.04 -5.26 -5.52
N LEU A 165 -8.29 -5.60 -4.46
CA LEU A 165 -7.66 -6.93 -4.30
C LEU A 165 -8.65 -8.10 -4.42
N PRO A 166 -9.87 -8.10 -3.84
CA PRO A 166 -10.80 -9.21 -4.02
C PRO A 166 -11.11 -9.51 -5.49
N SER A 167 -11.22 -8.47 -6.33
CA SER A 167 -11.46 -8.67 -7.76
C SER A 167 -10.24 -9.27 -8.49
N GLN A 168 -9.03 -8.82 -8.17
CA GLN A 168 -7.80 -9.38 -8.73
C GLN A 168 -7.59 -10.83 -8.31
N LEU A 169 -7.87 -11.17 -7.05
CA LEU A 169 -7.77 -12.54 -6.53
C LEU A 169 -8.75 -13.48 -7.24
N ARG A 170 -9.98 -13.05 -7.49
CA ARG A 170 -10.94 -13.83 -8.29
C ARG A 170 -10.47 -14.05 -9.72
N ALA A 171 -9.76 -13.09 -10.30
CA ALA A 171 -9.21 -13.22 -11.65
C ALA A 171 -8.07 -14.27 -11.75
N ILE A 172 -7.51 -14.71 -10.62
CA ILE A 172 -6.52 -15.80 -10.54
C ILE A 172 -7.06 -17.05 -9.81
N ASP A 173 -8.39 -17.19 -9.75
CA ASP A 173 -9.09 -18.33 -9.11
C ASP A 173 -8.83 -18.48 -7.59
N SER A 174 -8.33 -17.44 -6.91
CA SER A 174 -8.14 -17.41 -5.45
C SER A 174 -9.41 -17.01 -4.71
N GLN A 175 -10.48 -17.79 -4.91
CA GLN A 175 -11.83 -17.44 -4.42
C GLN A 175 -11.88 -17.31 -2.89
N ARG A 176 -11.23 -18.23 -2.18
CA ARG A 176 -11.26 -18.26 -0.70
C ARG A 176 -10.61 -17.03 -0.09
N LEU A 177 -9.47 -16.60 -0.62
CA LEU A 177 -8.78 -15.41 -0.12
C LEU A 177 -9.54 -14.15 -0.50
N ALA A 178 -10.09 -14.10 -1.72
CA ALA A 178 -10.94 -13.01 -2.17
C ALA A 178 -12.15 -12.80 -1.27
N ASP A 179 -12.86 -13.88 -0.92
CA ASP A 179 -14.08 -13.81 -0.10
C ASP A 179 -13.76 -13.50 1.36
N SER A 180 -12.63 -14.01 1.88
CA SER A 180 -12.15 -13.67 3.22
C SER A 180 -11.83 -12.17 3.32
N LEU A 181 -11.13 -11.62 2.32
CA LEU A 181 -10.79 -10.19 2.31
C LEU A 181 -12.03 -9.31 2.13
N GLN A 182 -12.92 -9.67 1.20
CA GLN A 182 -14.16 -8.93 0.98
C GLN A 182 -15.03 -8.90 2.26
N GLY A 183 -15.22 -10.07 2.90
CA GLY A 183 -16.02 -10.16 4.12
C GLY A 183 -15.46 -9.38 5.30
N LEU A 184 -14.14 -9.17 5.35
CA LEU A 184 -13.49 -8.30 6.33
C LEU A 184 -13.63 -6.82 5.97
N LEU A 185 -13.50 -6.46 4.69
CA LEU A 185 -13.66 -5.07 4.23
C LEU A 185 -15.08 -4.55 4.41
N ASP A 186 -16.07 -5.45 4.35
CA ASP A 186 -17.48 -5.13 4.56
C ASP A 186 -17.92 -5.30 6.03
N ALA A 187 -17.02 -5.72 6.92
CA ALA A 187 -17.34 -5.91 8.33
C ALA A 187 -17.33 -4.59 9.10
N ASP A 188 -18.17 -4.54 10.14
CA ASP A 188 -18.27 -3.44 11.09
C ASP A 188 -17.96 -3.99 12.50
N SER A 189 -17.01 -3.39 13.21
CA SER A 189 -16.53 -3.88 14.50
C SER A 189 -17.61 -3.89 15.59
N GLU A 190 -18.69 -3.12 15.42
CA GLU A 190 -19.85 -3.11 16.33
C GLU A 190 -20.80 -4.31 16.14
N GLN A 191 -20.70 -5.03 15.01
CA GLN A 191 -21.59 -6.14 14.70
C GLN A 191 -21.13 -7.45 15.35
N PRO A 192 -22.02 -8.24 15.98
CA PRO A 192 -21.68 -9.52 16.60
C PRO A 192 -21.02 -10.52 15.64
N GLU A 193 -21.43 -10.50 14.37
CA GLU A 193 -20.90 -11.35 13.30
C GLU A 193 -19.40 -11.12 13.05
N THR A 194 -18.87 -9.94 13.37
CA THR A 194 -17.46 -9.61 13.13
C THR A 194 -16.54 -10.49 13.96
N ARG A 195 -16.90 -10.75 15.23
CA ARG A 195 -16.15 -11.68 16.07
C ARG A 195 -16.11 -13.08 15.45
N GLU A 196 -17.25 -13.59 15.00
CA GLU A 196 -17.34 -14.92 14.37
C GLU A 196 -16.48 -14.99 13.10
N ARG A 197 -16.47 -13.93 12.28
CA ARG A 197 -15.60 -13.84 11.09
C ARG A 197 -14.12 -13.85 11.44
N LEU A 198 -13.72 -13.08 12.46
CA LEU A 198 -12.33 -13.06 12.93
C LEU A 198 -11.90 -14.43 13.48
N GLU A 199 -12.76 -15.08 14.27
CA GLU A 199 -12.51 -16.43 14.78
C GLU A 199 -12.43 -17.47 13.65
N ALA A 200 -13.25 -17.33 12.60
CA ALA A 200 -13.18 -18.20 11.41
C ALA A 200 -11.84 -18.07 10.67
N ILE A 201 -11.26 -16.86 10.59
CA ILE A 201 -9.92 -16.65 10.02
C ILE A 201 -8.84 -17.32 10.87
N VAL A 202 -8.98 -17.29 12.20
CA VAL A 202 -8.05 -18.00 13.10
C VAL A 202 -8.16 -19.50 12.92
N ALA A 203 -9.38 -20.04 12.92
CA ALA A 203 -9.66 -21.47 12.82
C ALA A 203 -9.25 -22.03 11.45
N LYS A 204 -9.44 -21.25 10.39
CA LYS A 204 -9.16 -21.65 9.01
C LYS A 204 -8.44 -20.52 8.27
N PRO A 205 -7.12 -20.33 8.49
CA PRO A 205 -6.34 -19.29 7.83
C PRO A 205 -6.49 -19.35 6.31
N PRO A 206 -6.69 -18.22 5.62
CA PRO A 206 -7.03 -18.21 4.19
C PRO A 206 -5.83 -18.51 3.29
N GLU A 207 -4.64 -18.75 3.87
CA GLU A 207 -3.45 -19.22 3.18
C GLU A 207 -3.79 -20.43 2.29
N ALA A 208 -3.34 -20.37 1.03
CA ALA A 208 -3.31 -21.53 0.17
C ALA A 208 -2.46 -22.60 0.87
N ILE A 209 -3.02 -23.81 1.00
CA ILE A 209 -2.26 -24.97 1.41
C ILE A 209 -1.20 -25.20 0.34
N ALA A 210 -0.01 -24.70 0.60
CA ALA A 210 1.25 -25.17 0.03
C ALA A 210 2.25 -25.24 1.18
N VAL A 211 1.92 -26.06 2.18
CA VAL A 211 2.93 -26.68 3.03
C VAL A 211 3.02 -28.14 2.59
N ASP A 212 3.76 -28.35 1.52
CA ASP A 212 4.41 -29.61 1.15
C ASP A 212 5.69 -29.18 0.43
N SER A 213 6.90 -29.62 0.73
CA SER A 213 7.50 -30.53 1.70
C SER A 213 9.00 -30.20 1.68
#